data_AF-A0A0D3LB24-F1
#
_entry.id   AF-A0A0D3LB24-F1
#
_cell.length_a   1.000
_cell.length_b   1.000
_cell.length_c   1.000
_cell.angle_alpha   90.00
_cell.angle_beta   90.00
_cell.angle_gamma   90.00
#
_symmetry.space_group_name_H-M   'P 1'
#
loop_
_entity.id
_entity.type
_entity.pdbx_description
1 polymer ?
#
loop_
_entity_poly.entity_id
_entity_poly.type
_entity_poly.pdbx_seq_one_letter_code
_entity_poly.pdbx_strand_id
1 'polypeptide(L)' 'MREVIFLILTIIKALVVVGGFVMTFWNLSKGLLKKDEAGVSKAIKYFFGTAGIIIAVSVIEFIGVMLIDA' A
#
# COMPACT_ATOMS: atom_id res chain seq x y z
N MET A 1 -24.61 3.84 5.31
CA MET A 1 -23.51 4.72 4.81
C MET A 1 -22.14 4.32 5.35
N ARG A 2 -21.98 4.12 6.67
CA ARG A 2 -20.72 3.64 7.31
C ARG A 2 -20.14 2.39 6.62
N GLU A 3 -20.93 1.33 6.51
CA GLU A 3 -20.46 0.06 5.91
C GLU A 3 -20.02 0.19 4.44
N VAL A 4 -20.67 1.07 3.67
CA VAL A 4 -20.32 1.32 2.26
C VAL A 4 -18.97 2.05 2.17
N ILE A 5 -18.71 3.02 3.05
CA ILE A 5 -17.42 3.72 3.14
C ILE A 5 -16.31 2.75 3.53
N PHE A 6 -16.56 1.89 4.52
CA PHE A 6 -15.64 0.83 4.93
C PHE A 6 -15.31 -0.14 3.79
N LEU A 7 -16.31 -0.58 3.04
CA LEU A 7 -16.12 -1.47 1.90
C LEU A 7 -15.26 -0.81 0.82
N ILE A 8 -15.53 0.46 0.48
CA ILE A 8 -14.75 1.22 -0.50
C ILE A 8 -13.30 1.38 -0.04
N LEU A 9 -13.06 1.77 1.21
CA LEU A 9 -11.71 1.91 1.76
C LEU A 9 -10.94 0.58 1.75
N THR A 10 -11.63 -0.53 2.04
CA THR A 10 -11.06 -1.88 1.98
C THR A 10 -10.65 -2.25 0.56
N ILE A 11 -11.50 -1.98 -0.43
CA ILE A 11 -11.18 -2.21 -1.85
C ILE A 11 -9.97 -1.35 -2.27
N ILE A 12 -9.93 -0.07 -1.89
CA ILE A 12 -8.79 0.82 -2.18
C ILE A 12 -7.51 0.26 -1.57
N LYS A 13 -7.52 -0.17 -0.30
CA LYS A 13 -6.35 -0.80 0.33
C LYS A 13 -5.91 -2.04 -0.41
N ALA A 14 -6.85 -2.91 -0.80
CA ALA A 14 -6.54 -4.11 -1.57
C ALA A 14 -5.84 -3.77 -2.90
N LEU A 15 -6.33 -2.77 -3.63
CA LEU A 15 -5.71 -2.30 -4.86
C LEU A 15 -4.31 -1.71 -4.64
N VAL A 16 -4.12 -0.94 -3.57
CA VAL A 16 -2.80 -0.40 -3.19
C VAL A 16 -1.82 -1.51 -2.84
N VAL A 17 -2.26 -2.52 -2.07
CA VAL A 17 -1.45 -3.71 -1.74
C VAL A 17 -1.04 -4.43 -3.02
N VAL A 18 -2.00 -4.79 -3.87
CA VAL A 18 -1.74 -5.55 -5.09
C VAL A 18 -0.82 -4.77 -6.03
N GLY A 19 -1.14 -3.50 -6.31
CA GLY A 19 -0.31 -2.65 -7.17
C GLY A 19 1.09 -2.44 -6.61
N GLY A 20 1.19 -2.20 -5.30
CA GLY A 20 2.46 -2.06 -4.58
C GLY A 20 3.33 -3.31 -4.67
N PHE A 21 2.76 -4.48 -4.37
CA PHE A 21 3.45 -5.75 -4.47
C PHE A 21 3.91 -6.05 -5.89
N VAL A 22 3.04 -5.87 -6.90
CA VAL A 22 3.41 -6.07 -8.31
C VAL A 22 4.61 -5.19 -8.67
N MET A 23 4.59 -3.91 -8.30
CA MET A 23 5.69 -2.98 -8.59
C MET A 23 6.98 -3.33 -7.83
N THR A 24 6.88 -3.70 -6.56
CA THR A 24 8.02 -4.16 -5.76
C THR A 24 8.66 -5.39 -6.38
N PHE A 25 7.88 -6.44 -6.64
CA PHE A 25 8.39 -7.70 -7.20
C PHE A 25 8.95 -7.52 -8.62
N TRP A 26 8.32 -6.68 -9.44
CA TRP A 26 8.81 -6.37 -10.78
C TRP A 26 10.19 -5.70 -10.76
N ASN A 27 10.36 -4.68 -9.91
CA ASN A 27 11.64 -3.98 -9.80
C ASN A 27 12.70 -4.84 -9.11
N LEU A 28 12.29 -5.64 -8.11
CA LEU A 28 13.20 -6.55 -7.40
C LEU A 28 13.71 -7.64 -8.34
N SER A 29 12.82 -8.26 -9.10
CA SER A 29 13.19 -9.30 -10.08
C SER A 29 14.13 -8.74 -11.14
N LYS A 30 13.86 -7.54 -11.66
CA LYS A 30 14.76 -6.86 -12.60
C LYS A 30 16.12 -6.55 -11.97
N GLY A 31 16.13 -6.04 -10.74
CA GLY A 31 17.36 -5.72 -10.00
C GLY A 31 18.21 -6.97 -9.74
N LEU A 32 17.60 -8.06 -9.31
CA LEU A 32 18.30 -9.32 -9.02
C LEU A 32 18.79 -10.01 -10.29
N LEU A 33 17.98 -10.10 -11.34
CA LEU A 33 18.35 -10.75 -12.60
C LEU A 33 19.45 -9.98 -13.36
N LYS A 34 19.43 -8.65 -13.30
CA LYS A 34 20.40 -7.81 -14.00
C LYS A 34 21.57 -7.35 -13.13
N LYS A 35 21.62 -7.77 -11.86
CA LYS A 35 22.53 -7.23 -10.83
C LYS A 35 22.52 -5.69 -10.79
N ASP A 36 21.35 -5.11 -11.02
CA ASP A 36 21.12 -3.67 -11.03
C ASP A 36 20.68 -3.21 -9.63
N GLU A 37 21.60 -2.59 -8.90
CA GLU A 37 21.34 -2.05 -7.56
C GLU A 37 20.25 -0.96 -7.58
N ALA A 38 20.09 -0.23 -8.69
CA ALA A 38 19.04 0.77 -8.82
C ALA A 38 17.64 0.11 -8.88
N GLY A 39 17.53 -1.07 -9.49
CA GLY A 39 16.31 -1.88 -9.50
C GLY A 39 15.91 -2.34 -8.10
N VAL A 40 16.88 -2.81 -7.30
CA VAL A 40 16.66 -3.21 -5.91
C VAL A 40 16.25 -2.01 -5.04
N SER A 41 16.93 -0.88 -5.18
CA SER A 41 16.58 0.36 -4.46
C SER A 41 15.15 0.83 -4.79
N LYS A 42 14.75 0.77 -6.07
CA LYS A 42 13.37 1.08 -6.49
C LYS A 42 12.36 0.13 -5.86
N ALA A 43 12.64 -1.18 -5.82
CA ALA A 43 11.75 -2.15 -5.20
C ALA A 43 11.49 -1.86 -3.73
N ILE A 44 12.55 -1.52 -2.99
CA ILE A 44 12.48 -1.12 -1.58
C ILE A 44 11.63 0.14 -1.42
N LYS A 45 11.81 1.15 -2.27
CA LYS A 45 10.98 2.37 -2.25
C LYS A 45 9.50 2.07 -2.48
N TYR A 46 9.16 1.22 -3.45
CA TYR A 46 7.78 0.81 -3.66
C TYR A 46 7.22 0.04 -2.47
N PHE A 47 7.99 -0.86 -1.87
CA PHE A 47 7.55 -1.65 -0.73
C PHE A 47 7.20 -0.76 0.48
N PHE A 48 8.12 0.12 0.87
CA PHE A 48 7.89 1.04 1.99
C PHE A 48 6.86 2.12 1.66
N GLY A 49 6.77 2.57 0.41
CA GLY A 49 5.73 3.50 -0.04
C GLY A 49 4.33 2.88 0.10
N THR A 50 4.16 1.63 -0.35
CA THR A 50 2.90 0.89 -0.20
C THR A 50 2.54 0.68 1.28
N ALA A 51 3.50 0.26 2.10
CA ALA A 51 3.28 0.12 3.54
C ALA A 51 2.85 1.46 4.18
N GLY A 52 3.52 2.56 3.84
CA GLY A 52 3.19 3.90 4.32
C GLY A 52 1.77 4.35 3.96
N ILE A 53 1.35 4.12 2.71
CA ILE A 53 -0.02 4.46 2.26
C ILE A 53 -1.05 3.63 3.05
N ILE A 54 -0.83 2.34 3.23
CA ILE A 54 -1.76 1.47 3.98
C ILE A 54 -1.89 1.92 5.42
N ILE A 55 -0.78 2.25 6.07
CA ILE A 55 -0.78 2.77 7.45
C ILE A 55 -1.57 4.08 7.51
N ALA A 56 -1.30 5.02 6.61
CA ALA A 56 -2.00 6.31 6.58
C ALA A 56 -3.52 6.14 6.40
N VAL A 57 -3.96 5.31 5.45
CA VAL A 57 -5.38 5.04 5.23
C VAL A 57 -6.01 4.34 6.45
N SER A 58 -5.27 3.44 7.11
CA SER A 58 -5.77 2.75 8.31
C SER A 58 -5.90 3.69 9.52
N VAL A 59 -5.01 4.67 9.66
CA VAL A 59 -5.12 5.71 10.69
C VAL A 59 -6.33 6.61 10.42
N ILE A 60 -6.55 7.03 9.17
CA ILE A 60 -7.71 7.84 8.78
C ILE A 60 -9.01 7.09 9.07
N GLU A 61 -9.08 5.81 8.73
CA GLU A 61 -10.23 4.95 9.02
C GLU A 61 -10.47 4.84 10.53
N PHE A 62 -9.42 4.59 11.33
CA PHE A 62 -9.53 4.50 12.78
C PHE A 62 -10.05 5.80 13.42
N ILE A 63 -9.54 6.96 12.98
CA ILE A 63 -10.02 8.28 13.44
C ILE A 63 -11.48 8.49 13.02
N GLY A 64 -11.83 8.15 11.78
CA GLY A 64 -13.20 8.24 11.27
C GLY A 64 -14.19 7.41 12.07
N VAL A 65 -13.79 6.22 12.51
CA VAL A 65 -14.59 5.38 13.42
C VAL A 65 -14.80 6.05 14.77
N MET A 66 -13.72 6.49 15.41
CA MET A 66 -13.81 7.12 16.73
C MET A 66 -14.65 8.39 16.74
N LEU A 67 -14.59 9.20 15.67
CA LEU A 67 -15.38 10.44 15.56
C LEU A 67 -16.86 10.22 15.27
N ILE A 68 -17.22 9.08 14.68
CA ILE A 68 -18.63 8.74 14.38
C ILE A 68 -19.30 8.06 15.58
N ASP A 69 -18.51 7.36 16.41
CA ASP A 69 -19.01 6.64 17.58
C ASP A 69 -18.99 7.48 18.88
N ALA A 70 -18.46 8.71 18.86
CA ALA A 70 -18.43 9.69 19.96
C ALA A 70 -19.58 10.70 19.89
#